data_AF-A0A1A8LLM9-F1
#
_entry.id   AF-A0A1A8LLM9-F1
#
_cell.length_a   1.000
_cell.length_b   1.000
_cell.length_c   1.000
_cell.angle_alpha   90.00
_cell.angle_beta   90.00
_cell.angle_gamma   90.00
#
_symmetry.space_group_name_H-M   'P 1'
#
loop_
_entity.id
_entity.type
_entity.pdbx_description
1 polymer ?
#
loop_
_entity_poly.entity_id
_entity_poly.type
_entity_poly.pdbx_seq_one_letter_code
_entity_poly.pdbx_strand_id
1 'polypeptide(L)'
;VEPFFNSLVKQLGIPDMFSLQMCGAGLSASSAADPPAGSLIMGGVEPTLYRGSLWYTPIVEEWYYQVEVLKLEVGDQNLNLDCREYNTDKAIVDSGTTLLRLPVNVFNAVVEAITSSSLIQEFSSGFWDGTKLACWMKGETPWKFFPKLSIYLRATNTSQSFRITILPQLYVQPITDVDGTLSCFRFGLSSSANGLVIGATVMEGFYVVFDRAQKRLGFALSSCAVSGGAALSEIAGPFPAADV
;
A
#
# COMPACT_ATOMS: atom_id res chain seq x y z
N VAL A 1 16.82 -10.12 23.40
CA VAL A 1 17.16 -8.79 22.87
C VAL A 1 15.93 -7.92 22.96
N GLU A 2 16.00 -6.72 23.56
CA GLU A 2 14.86 -5.79 23.64
C GLU A 2 14.80 -4.93 22.36
N PRO A 3 13.66 -4.87 21.64
CA PRO A 3 13.54 -3.99 20.46
C PRO A 3 13.80 -2.52 20.80
N PHE A 4 14.38 -1.78 19.85
CA PHE A 4 14.74 -0.37 20.04
C PHE A 4 13.56 0.50 20.52
N PHE A 5 12.39 0.36 19.89
CA PHE A 5 11.23 1.18 20.26
C PHE A 5 10.72 0.89 21.67
N ASN A 6 10.83 -0.36 22.14
CA ASN A 6 10.50 -0.72 23.53
C ASN A 6 11.43 0.01 24.51
N SER A 7 12.74 0.05 24.19
CA SER A 7 13.72 0.77 25.00
C SER A 7 13.43 2.27 25.02
N LEU A 8 13.02 2.85 23.89
CA LEU A 8 12.69 4.26 23.76
C LEU A 8 11.50 4.65 24.63
N VAL A 9 10.40 3.90 24.55
CA VAL A 9 9.20 4.09 25.39
C VAL A 9 9.55 3.95 26.87
N LYS A 10 10.29 2.90 27.24
CA LYS A 10 10.65 2.61 28.64
C LYS A 10 11.57 3.67 29.25
N GLN A 11 12.56 4.16 28.49
CA GLN A 11 13.58 5.07 29.01
C GLN A 11 13.18 6.53 28.94
N LEU A 12 12.44 6.94 27.89
CA LEU A 12 12.08 8.35 27.67
C LEU A 12 10.62 8.66 28.03
N GLY A 13 9.79 7.65 28.27
CA GLY A 13 8.37 7.85 28.60
C GLY A 13 7.54 8.45 27.47
N ILE A 14 7.99 8.33 26.22
CA ILE A 14 7.19 8.76 25.06
C ILE A 14 5.95 7.87 24.93
N PRO A 15 4.85 8.36 24.34
CA PRO A 15 3.70 7.51 24.01
C PRO A 15 4.13 6.28 23.18
N ASP A 16 3.56 5.11 23.48
CA ASP A 16 3.85 3.85 22.78
C ASP A 16 3.13 3.79 21.42
N MET A 17 3.55 4.69 20.52
CA MET A 17 3.08 4.77 19.15
C MET A 17 4.09 5.52 18.28
N PHE A 18 4.08 5.24 16.99
CA PHE A 18 4.79 6.05 16.00
C PHE A 18 3.97 6.10 14.71
N SER A 19 4.35 6.98 13.80
CA SER A 19 3.68 7.07 12.50
C SER A 19 4.66 7.36 11.38
N LEU A 20 4.31 6.89 10.20
CA LEU A 20 5.12 6.95 8.99
C LEU A 20 4.35 7.68 7.88
N GLN A 21 5.03 8.62 7.25
CA GLN A 21 4.70 9.14 5.94
C GLN A 21 5.84 8.75 5.00
N MET A 22 5.56 7.98 3.95
CA MET A 22 6.56 7.62 2.94
C MET A 22 6.25 8.40 1.66
N CYS A 23 7.21 9.16 1.15
CA CYS A 23 7.04 10.01 -0.03
C CYS A 23 7.97 9.50 -1.14
N GLY A 24 7.48 8.54 -1.92
CA GLY A 24 8.20 7.91 -3.03
C GLY A 24 8.59 8.86 -4.16
N ALA A 25 9.61 8.46 -4.93
CA ALA A 25 10.09 9.21 -6.08
C ALA A 25 9.00 9.34 -7.16
N GLY A 26 8.72 10.57 -7.60
CA GLY A 26 7.65 10.87 -8.56
C GLY A 26 6.28 11.16 -7.94
N LEU A 27 6.14 11.07 -6.61
CA LEU A 27 4.91 11.40 -5.87
C LEU A 27 4.93 12.83 -5.30
N SER A 28 6.10 13.46 -5.17
CA SER A 28 6.22 14.82 -4.64
C SER A 28 6.06 15.89 -5.72
N ALA A 29 5.08 16.78 -5.54
CA ALA A 29 4.89 17.99 -6.34
C ALA A 29 5.95 19.09 -6.09
N SER A 30 6.97 18.83 -5.27
CA SER A 30 7.99 19.84 -4.96
C SER A 30 9.01 19.98 -6.08
N SER A 31 9.15 21.18 -6.62
CA SER A 31 10.24 21.62 -7.51
C SER A 31 11.60 21.77 -6.79
N ALA A 32 11.74 21.22 -5.58
CA ALA A 32 12.98 21.24 -4.82
C ALA A 32 13.94 20.20 -5.38
N ALA A 33 15.23 20.53 -5.42
CA ALA A 33 16.27 19.65 -5.95
C ALA A 33 16.37 18.31 -5.19
N ASP A 34 15.88 18.24 -3.94
CA ASP A 34 15.78 17.03 -3.13
C ASP A 34 14.53 17.12 -2.21
N PRO A 35 13.36 16.61 -2.62
CA PRO A 35 12.18 16.54 -1.77
C PRO A 35 12.47 15.68 -0.52
N PRO A 36 11.94 16.03 0.67
CA PRO A 36 11.95 15.11 1.80
C PRO A 36 11.28 13.78 1.42
N ALA A 37 11.96 12.66 1.64
CA ALA A 37 11.48 11.32 1.27
C ALA A 37 10.38 10.77 2.19
N GLY A 38 9.96 11.54 3.19
CA GLY A 38 8.97 11.13 4.18
C GLY A 38 9.26 11.66 5.57
N SER A 39 8.51 11.15 6.55
CA SER A 39 8.63 11.47 7.97
C SER A 39 8.39 10.23 8.84
N LEU A 40 9.15 10.12 9.92
CA LEU A 40 8.91 9.18 11.02
C LEU A 40 8.66 9.99 12.29
N ILE A 41 7.44 9.94 12.80
CA ILE A 41 7.04 10.64 14.01
C ILE A 41 7.03 9.64 15.17
N MET A 42 7.91 9.86 16.15
CA MET A 42 7.95 9.05 17.37
C MET A 42 7.02 9.64 18.43
N GLY A 43 6.16 8.81 19.01
CA GLY A 43 5.29 9.20 20.12
C GLY A 43 4.00 9.94 19.74
N GLY A 44 3.61 9.94 18.46
CA GLY A 44 2.38 10.64 18.08
C GLY A 44 1.99 10.59 16.61
N VAL A 45 1.08 11.51 16.29
CA VAL A 45 0.49 11.75 14.97
C VAL A 45 0.69 13.22 14.62
N GLU A 46 1.09 13.51 13.39
CA GLU A 46 1.27 14.87 12.87
C GLU A 46 0.17 15.19 11.84
N PRO A 47 -0.83 16.00 12.20
CA PRO A 47 -1.99 16.31 11.35
C PRO A 47 -1.65 16.93 9.99
N THR A 48 -0.49 17.58 9.86
CA THR A 48 -0.06 18.18 8.58
C THR A 48 0.38 17.14 7.52
N LEU A 49 0.62 15.89 7.92
CA LEU A 49 1.11 14.82 7.03
C LEU A 49 -0.01 14.01 6.35
N TYR A 50 -1.27 14.26 6.69
CA TYR A 50 -2.40 13.53 6.11
C TYR A 50 -3.61 14.42 5.83
N ARG A 51 -4.56 13.87 5.07
CA ARG A 51 -5.85 14.49 4.76
C ARG A 51 -6.99 13.55 5.11
N GLY A 52 -8.13 14.13 5.47
CA GLY A 52 -9.33 13.37 5.85
C GLY A 52 -9.20 12.71 7.23
N SER A 53 -9.95 11.64 7.43
CA SER A 53 -10.01 10.92 8.72
C SER A 53 -9.05 9.74 8.76
N LEU A 54 -8.55 9.42 9.97
CA LEU A 54 -7.85 8.17 10.25
C LEU A 54 -8.86 7.02 10.41
N TRP A 55 -8.60 5.92 9.72
CA TRP A 55 -9.33 4.66 9.85
C TRP A 55 -8.45 3.61 10.48
N TYR A 56 -8.98 2.89 11.48
CA TYR A 56 -8.19 1.95 12.26
C TYR A 56 -8.61 0.50 12.06
N THR A 57 -7.62 -0.36 11.82
CA THR A 57 -7.70 -1.82 11.87
C THR A 57 -7.01 -2.34 13.12
N PRO A 58 -7.53 -3.38 13.80
CA PRO A 58 -6.82 -3.99 14.92
C PRO A 58 -5.52 -4.68 14.48
N ILE A 59 -4.54 -4.74 15.38
CA ILE A 59 -3.39 -5.63 15.28
C ILE A 59 -3.84 -7.01 15.78
N VAL A 60 -3.74 -8.02 14.93
CA VAL A 60 -4.23 -9.39 15.22
C VAL A 60 -3.33 -10.09 16.26
N GLU A 61 -2.02 -9.99 16.07
CA GLU A 61 -1.01 -10.57 16.96
C GLU A 61 0.23 -9.66 17.01
N GLU A 62 0.87 -9.52 18.18
CA GLU A 62 1.97 -8.57 18.43
C GLU A 62 3.36 -9.20 18.17
N TRP A 63 3.59 -9.61 16.93
CA TRP A 63 4.86 -10.19 16.44
C TRP A 63 5.32 -9.44 15.20
N TYR A 64 4.47 -9.39 14.18
CA TYR A 64 4.47 -8.39 13.12
C TYR A 64 3.36 -7.38 13.38
N TYR A 65 3.28 -6.33 12.55
CA TYR A 65 2.08 -5.49 12.47
C TYR A 65 1.03 -6.21 11.60
N GLN A 66 0.49 -7.30 12.14
CA GLN A 66 -0.46 -8.16 11.46
C GLN A 66 -1.86 -7.56 11.47
N VAL A 67 -2.50 -7.54 10.32
CA VAL A 67 -3.87 -7.07 10.09
C VAL A 67 -4.73 -8.22 9.54
N GLU A 68 -6.03 -7.99 9.45
CA GLU A 68 -6.96 -8.94 8.81
C GLU A 68 -7.53 -8.32 7.53
N VAL A 69 -7.22 -8.97 6.40
CA VAL A 69 -7.70 -8.58 5.07
C VAL A 69 -8.96 -9.37 4.74
N LEU A 70 -10.05 -8.67 4.44
CA LEU A 70 -11.34 -9.32 4.21
C LEU A 70 -11.64 -9.52 2.72
N LYS A 71 -11.27 -8.55 1.88
CA LYS A 71 -11.54 -8.54 0.44
C LYS A 71 -10.50 -7.76 -0.32
N LEU A 72 -10.21 -8.19 -1.55
CA LEU A 72 -9.49 -7.42 -2.55
C LEU A 72 -10.40 -7.11 -3.74
N GLU A 73 -10.32 -5.90 -4.26
CA GLU A 73 -10.96 -5.50 -5.52
C GLU A 73 -9.95 -5.00 -6.54
N VAL A 74 -10.18 -5.37 -7.80
CA VAL A 74 -9.43 -4.91 -8.97
C VAL A 74 -10.41 -4.15 -9.85
N GLY A 75 -10.24 -2.84 -9.98
CA GLY A 75 -11.13 -2.00 -10.82
C GLY A 75 -12.60 -2.05 -10.36
N ASP A 76 -12.83 -1.97 -9.04
CA ASP A 76 -14.14 -2.12 -8.39
C ASP A 76 -14.80 -3.51 -8.54
N GLN A 77 -14.09 -4.52 -9.07
CA GLN A 77 -14.56 -5.90 -9.11
C GLN A 77 -13.93 -6.73 -7.98
N ASN A 78 -14.76 -7.45 -7.22
CA ASN A 78 -14.31 -8.37 -6.19
C ASN A 78 -13.59 -9.58 -6.83
N LEU A 79 -12.46 -10.00 -6.25
CA LEU A 79 -11.77 -11.24 -6.66
C LEU A 79 -12.55 -12.52 -6.32
N ASN A 80 -13.52 -12.44 -5.40
CA ASN A 80 -14.38 -13.56 -4.97
C ASN A 80 -13.60 -14.79 -4.45
N LEU A 81 -12.41 -14.58 -3.85
CA LEU A 81 -11.68 -15.62 -3.14
C LEU A 81 -12.15 -15.71 -1.68
N ASP A 82 -11.97 -16.87 -1.05
CA ASP A 82 -12.19 -17.03 0.39
C ASP A 82 -11.24 -16.08 1.14
N CYS A 83 -11.76 -15.34 2.13
CA CYS A 83 -10.97 -14.35 2.86
C CYS A 83 -9.74 -14.96 3.57
N ARG A 84 -9.76 -16.27 3.86
CA ARG A 84 -8.60 -17.02 4.39
C ARG A 84 -7.42 -17.05 3.43
N GLU A 85 -7.66 -16.95 2.12
CA GLU A 85 -6.59 -16.90 1.12
C GLU A 85 -5.77 -15.61 1.25
N TYR A 86 -6.41 -14.48 1.55
CA TYR A 86 -5.72 -13.19 1.77
C TYR A 86 -4.83 -13.19 3.02
N ASN A 87 -5.15 -14.05 3.99
CA ASN A 87 -4.48 -14.12 5.29
C ASN A 87 -3.71 -15.44 5.50
N THR A 88 -3.46 -16.20 4.44
CA THR A 88 -2.69 -17.45 4.52
C THR A 88 -1.30 -17.15 5.10
N ASP A 89 -0.92 -17.87 6.17
CA ASP A 89 0.20 -17.55 7.07
C ASP A 89 -0.02 -16.24 7.84
N LYS A 90 -0.03 -15.09 7.16
CA LYS A 90 -0.25 -13.76 7.76
C LYS A 90 -0.53 -12.69 6.70
N ALA A 91 -1.11 -11.57 7.12
CA ALA A 91 -1.14 -10.32 6.36
C ALA A 91 -0.53 -9.21 7.22
N ILE A 92 0.55 -8.56 6.76
CA ILE A 92 1.32 -7.60 7.57
C ILE A 92 1.51 -6.26 6.86
N VAL A 93 1.74 -5.20 7.63
CA VAL A 93 2.24 -3.90 7.14
C VAL A 93 3.74 -3.82 7.40
N ASP A 94 4.54 -3.65 6.35
CA ASP A 94 5.99 -3.74 6.42
C ASP A 94 6.69 -2.72 5.51
N SER A 95 7.18 -1.63 6.11
CA SER A 95 7.95 -0.61 5.40
C SER A 95 9.31 -1.12 4.89
N GLY A 96 9.79 -2.27 5.38
CA GLY A 96 11.03 -2.91 4.94
C GLY A 96 10.90 -3.69 3.64
N THR A 97 9.66 -3.96 3.19
CA THR A 97 9.37 -4.63 1.91
C THR A 97 8.93 -3.59 0.88
N THR A 98 9.54 -3.58 -0.31
CA THR A 98 9.18 -2.60 -1.35
C THR A 98 7.79 -2.82 -1.95
N LEU A 99 7.53 -4.04 -2.42
CA LEU A 99 6.36 -4.36 -3.25
C LEU A 99 5.15 -4.76 -2.40
N LEU A 100 3.95 -4.64 -2.96
CA LEU A 100 2.79 -5.37 -2.45
C LEU A 100 3.00 -6.86 -2.72
N ARG A 101 3.21 -7.66 -1.68
CA ARG A 101 3.39 -9.10 -1.83
C ARG A 101 2.09 -9.81 -1.53
N LEU A 102 1.68 -10.72 -2.40
CA LEU A 102 0.41 -11.44 -2.28
C LEU A 102 0.66 -12.95 -2.23
N PRO A 103 -0.13 -13.74 -1.47
CA PRO A 103 -0.12 -15.19 -1.56
C PRO A 103 -0.31 -15.64 -3.01
N VAL A 104 0.34 -16.75 -3.39
CA VAL A 104 0.42 -17.21 -4.80
C VAL A 104 -0.93 -17.17 -5.53
N ASN A 105 -1.99 -17.74 -4.92
CA ASN A 105 -3.32 -17.76 -5.53
C ASN A 105 -3.91 -16.35 -5.70
N VAL A 106 -3.78 -15.51 -4.67
CA VAL A 106 -4.25 -14.13 -4.67
C VAL A 106 -3.50 -13.29 -5.72
N PHE A 107 -2.18 -13.46 -5.81
CA PHE A 107 -1.36 -12.81 -6.83
C PHE A 107 -1.83 -13.16 -8.25
N ASN A 108 -2.04 -14.45 -8.52
CA ASN A 108 -2.50 -14.91 -9.83
C ASN A 108 -3.88 -14.34 -10.17
N ALA A 109 -4.82 -14.35 -9.21
CA ALA A 109 -6.15 -13.79 -9.40
C ALA A 109 -6.12 -12.27 -9.67
N VAL A 110 -5.24 -11.52 -8.99
CA VAL A 110 -5.04 -10.08 -9.26
C VAL A 110 -4.49 -9.85 -10.66
N VAL A 111 -3.46 -10.59 -11.06
CA VAL A 111 -2.88 -10.46 -12.41
C VAL A 111 -3.91 -10.81 -13.48
N GLU A 112 -4.68 -11.89 -13.30
CA GLU A 112 -5.76 -12.29 -14.21
C GLU A 112 -6.82 -11.19 -14.34
N ALA A 113 -7.29 -10.63 -13.23
CA ALA A 113 -8.26 -9.54 -13.22
C ALA A 113 -7.72 -8.26 -13.88
N ILE A 114 -6.44 -7.92 -13.67
CA ILE A 114 -5.80 -6.78 -14.35
C ILE A 114 -5.72 -7.04 -15.86
N THR A 115 -5.25 -8.21 -16.28
CA THR A 115 -5.10 -8.54 -17.71
C THR A 115 -6.43 -8.61 -18.45
N SER A 116 -7.48 -9.08 -17.80
CA SER A 116 -8.82 -9.18 -18.39
C SER A 116 -9.55 -7.84 -18.49
N SER A 117 -9.16 -6.85 -17.68
CA SER A 117 -9.73 -5.49 -17.70
C SER A 117 -8.88 -4.49 -18.49
N SER A 118 -7.61 -4.80 -18.78
CA SER A 118 -6.70 -3.88 -19.46
C SER A 118 -7.02 -3.75 -20.95
N LEU A 119 -6.92 -2.52 -21.45
CA LEU A 119 -7.10 -2.20 -22.88
C LEU A 119 -5.88 -2.57 -23.74
N ILE A 120 -4.78 -3.04 -23.14
CA ILE A 120 -3.56 -3.44 -23.86
C ILE A 120 -3.65 -4.92 -24.20
N GLN A 121 -3.43 -5.23 -25.48
CA GLN A 121 -3.68 -6.56 -26.02
C GLN A 121 -2.67 -7.64 -25.58
N GLU A 122 -1.53 -7.29 -24.97
CA GLU A 122 -0.65 -8.25 -24.29
C GLU A 122 0.51 -7.54 -23.55
N PHE A 123 0.60 -7.70 -22.23
CA PHE A 123 1.85 -7.50 -21.50
C PHE A 123 2.63 -8.80 -21.52
N SER A 124 3.94 -8.74 -21.74
CA SER A 124 4.78 -9.95 -21.61
C SER A 124 4.66 -10.51 -20.19
N SER A 125 4.63 -11.83 -20.05
CA SER A 125 4.62 -12.50 -18.74
C SER A 125 5.71 -11.99 -17.79
N GLY A 126 6.87 -11.65 -18.36
CA GLY A 126 8.00 -11.08 -17.64
C GLY A 126 7.72 -9.73 -16.94
N PHE A 127 6.71 -8.97 -17.37
CA PHE A 127 6.33 -7.75 -16.66
C PHE A 127 5.66 -8.09 -15.32
N TRP A 128 4.77 -9.09 -15.33
CA TRP A 128 4.01 -9.51 -14.15
C TRP A 128 4.89 -10.20 -13.11
N ASP A 129 5.86 -11.02 -13.53
CA ASP A 129 6.81 -11.66 -12.62
C ASP A 129 7.99 -10.74 -12.20
N GLY A 130 8.04 -9.52 -12.74
CA GLY A 130 9.05 -8.51 -12.42
C GLY A 130 10.41 -8.71 -13.10
N THR A 131 10.55 -9.65 -14.03
CA THR A 131 11.80 -9.87 -14.80
C THR A 131 11.99 -8.91 -15.98
N LYS A 132 10.94 -8.21 -16.40
CA LYS A 132 10.96 -7.24 -17.51
C LYS A 132 10.30 -5.93 -17.12
N LEU A 133 10.73 -4.86 -17.79
CA LEU A 133 10.11 -3.54 -17.70
C LEU A 133 9.14 -3.34 -18.88
N ALA A 134 8.10 -2.55 -18.64
CA ALA A 134 7.25 -2.02 -19.71
C ALA A 134 7.64 -0.55 -19.97
N CYS A 135 7.92 -0.21 -21.22
CA CYS A 135 8.45 1.11 -21.59
C CYS A 135 7.57 1.80 -22.62
N TRP A 136 7.39 3.11 -22.44
CA TRP A 136 6.71 4.01 -23.37
C TRP A 136 7.64 5.13 -23.82
N MET A 137 7.26 5.86 -24.86
CA MET A 137 7.98 7.09 -25.24
C MET A 137 7.95 8.09 -24.08
N LYS A 138 9.05 8.82 -23.89
CA LYS A 138 9.16 9.81 -22.82
C LYS A 138 7.99 10.80 -22.85
N GLY A 139 7.35 10.99 -21.69
CA GLY A 139 6.18 11.85 -21.52
C GLY A 139 4.85 11.11 -21.61
N GLU A 140 4.83 9.86 -22.08
CA GLU A 140 3.66 8.99 -22.00
C GLU A 140 3.62 8.24 -20.66
N THR A 141 2.40 7.96 -20.18
CA THR A 141 2.18 7.27 -18.91
C THR A 141 1.22 6.09 -19.10
N PRO A 142 1.48 4.93 -18.47
CA PRO A 142 0.66 3.74 -18.65
C PRO A 142 -0.57 3.70 -17.74
N TRP A 143 -0.71 4.64 -16.80
CA TRP A 143 -1.67 4.53 -15.69
C TRP A 143 -3.12 4.32 -16.12
N LYS A 144 -3.54 4.87 -17.27
CA LYS A 144 -4.90 4.68 -17.81
C LYS A 144 -5.24 3.22 -18.18
N PHE A 145 -4.23 2.36 -18.31
CA PHE A 145 -4.39 0.96 -18.70
C PHE A 145 -4.48 0.00 -17.52
N PHE A 146 -4.31 0.53 -16.31
CA PHE A 146 -4.21 -0.22 -15.07
C PHE A 146 -5.36 0.18 -14.15
N PRO A 147 -6.04 -0.78 -13.51
CA PRO A 147 -7.15 -0.48 -12.61
C PRO A 147 -6.65 0.05 -11.26
N LYS A 148 -7.52 0.62 -10.44
CA LYS A 148 -7.22 0.80 -9.01
C LYS A 148 -7.29 -0.53 -8.28
N LEU A 149 -6.53 -0.67 -7.19
CA LEU A 149 -6.54 -1.86 -6.33
C LEU A 149 -7.05 -1.47 -4.94
N SER A 150 -8.08 -2.15 -4.43
CA SER A 150 -8.62 -1.88 -3.09
C SER A 150 -8.40 -3.07 -2.17
N ILE A 151 -7.96 -2.80 -0.94
CA ILE A 151 -7.79 -3.79 0.13
C ILE A 151 -8.74 -3.41 1.25
N TYR A 152 -9.66 -4.31 1.59
CA TYR A 152 -10.60 -4.13 2.69
C TYR A 152 -10.01 -4.72 3.96
N LEU A 153 -9.91 -3.90 4.98
CA LEU A 153 -9.38 -4.26 6.29
C LEU A 153 -10.52 -4.29 7.30
N ARG A 154 -10.48 -5.24 8.23
CA ARG A 154 -11.42 -5.25 9.37
C ARG A 154 -11.24 -3.95 10.16
N ALA A 155 -12.34 -3.27 10.49
CA ALA A 155 -12.28 -2.10 11.35
C ALA A 155 -12.18 -2.52 12.83
N THR A 156 -11.75 -1.60 13.70
CA THR A 156 -11.77 -1.81 15.16
C THR A 156 -13.17 -2.16 15.69
N ASN A 157 -14.24 -1.62 15.07
CA ASN A 157 -15.57 -2.21 15.18
C ASN A 157 -15.64 -3.45 14.29
N THR A 158 -15.65 -4.64 14.89
CA THR A 158 -15.50 -5.91 14.18
C THR A 158 -16.64 -6.23 13.22
N SER A 159 -17.81 -5.60 13.37
CA SER A 159 -18.93 -5.69 12.42
C SER A 159 -18.74 -4.81 11.18
N GLN A 160 -17.66 -4.02 11.13
CA GLN A 160 -17.37 -3.09 10.06
C GLN A 160 -16.00 -3.35 9.42
N SER A 161 -15.83 -2.82 8.23
CA SER A 161 -14.58 -2.75 7.49
C SER A 161 -14.42 -1.36 6.86
N PHE A 162 -13.21 -1.08 6.37
CA PHE A 162 -12.93 0.06 5.51
C PHE A 162 -11.97 -0.42 4.42
N ARG A 163 -11.93 0.31 3.30
CA ARG A 163 -11.01 -0.01 2.21
C ARG A 163 -9.95 1.07 2.07
N ILE A 164 -8.72 0.62 1.84
CA ILE A 164 -7.64 1.44 1.33
C ILE A 164 -7.47 1.10 -0.15
N THR A 165 -7.40 2.12 -1.00
CA THR A 165 -7.30 1.95 -2.45
C THR A 165 -6.06 2.65 -2.95
N ILE A 166 -5.25 1.96 -3.76
CA ILE A 166 -4.08 2.53 -4.43
C ILE A 166 -4.36 2.67 -5.92
N LEU A 167 -3.91 3.78 -6.50
CA LEU A 167 -3.97 4.02 -7.94
C LEU A 167 -2.74 3.44 -8.65
N PRO A 168 -2.79 3.25 -9.99
CA PRO A 168 -1.69 2.70 -10.77
C PRO A 168 -0.34 3.36 -10.57
N GLN A 169 -0.30 4.65 -10.24
CA GLN A 169 0.93 5.39 -9.97
C GLN A 169 1.77 4.76 -8.84
N LEU A 170 1.13 4.09 -7.87
CA LEU A 170 1.79 3.48 -6.73
C LEU A 170 2.31 2.06 -7.02
N TYR A 171 1.70 1.34 -7.96
CA TYR A 171 2.05 -0.06 -8.26
C TYR A 171 2.51 -0.30 -9.70
N VAL A 172 2.55 0.72 -10.55
CA VAL A 172 3.21 0.71 -11.86
C VAL A 172 4.32 1.74 -11.76
N GLN A 173 5.44 1.31 -11.17
CA GLN A 173 6.44 2.22 -10.63
C GLN A 173 7.44 2.61 -11.72
N PRO A 174 7.75 3.91 -11.88
CA PRO A 174 8.78 4.35 -12.80
C PRO A 174 10.15 3.84 -12.35
N ILE A 175 10.96 3.40 -13.30
CA ILE A 175 12.38 3.15 -13.12
C ILE A 175 13.14 4.32 -13.73
N THR A 176 14.14 4.84 -12.99
CA THR A 176 14.95 5.96 -13.45
C THR A 176 15.74 5.62 -14.70
N ASP A 177 15.51 6.43 -15.74
CA ASP A 177 16.29 6.67 -16.96
C ASP A 177 17.18 5.51 -17.47
N VAL A 178 16.57 4.59 -18.23
CA VAL A 178 17.29 3.50 -18.89
C VAL A 178 18.05 3.98 -20.14
N ASP A 179 17.53 4.99 -20.84
CA ASP A 179 18.09 5.44 -22.14
C ASP A 179 17.74 6.90 -22.53
N GLY A 180 17.27 7.75 -21.61
CA GLY A 180 16.94 9.17 -21.89
C GLY A 180 15.69 9.44 -22.73
N THR A 181 15.26 8.45 -23.53
CA THR A 181 14.18 8.53 -24.54
C THR A 181 12.91 7.77 -24.15
N LEU A 182 13.01 6.86 -23.18
CA LEU A 182 11.92 6.00 -22.73
C LEU A 182 11.57 6.26 -21.26
N SER A 183 10.28 6.17 -20.96
CA SER A 183 9.77 6.05 -19.59
C SER A 183 9.42 4.58 -19.34
N CYS A 184 10.22 3.93 -18.50
CA CYS A 184 10.07 2.51 -18.18
C CYS A 184 9.49 2.31 -16.79
N PHE A 185 8.68 1.26 -16.64
CA PHE A 185 7.94 0.95 -15.43
C PHE A 185 8.12 -0.52 -15.06
N ARG A 186 8.17 -0.79 -13.75
CA ARG A 186 8.09 -2.14 -13.19
C ARG A 186 6.73 -2.38 -12.55
N PHE A 187 6.34 -3.64 -12.48
CA PHE A 187 5.17 -4.05 -11.71
C PHE A 187 5.47 -4.04 -10.21
N GLY A 188 4.63 -3.36 -9.45
CA GLY A 188 4.76 -3.08 -8.02
C GLY A 188 4.25 -4.18 -7.11
N LEU A 189 3.85 -5.33 -7.68
CA LEU A 189 3.35 -6.50 -6.97
C LEU A 189 4.30 -7.68 -7.16
N SER A 190 4.31 -8.61 -6.22
CA SER A 190 5.01 -9.89 -6.38
C SER A 190 4.31 -11.03 -5.65
N SER A 191 4.58 -12.25 -6.09
CA SER A 191 4.10 -13.46 -5.41
C SER A 191 4.88 -13.73 -4.11
N SER A 192 4.22 -14.35 -3.14
CA SER A 192 4.75 -14.68 -1.82
C SER A 192 4.30 -16.06 -1.37
N ALA A 193 5.25 -16.84 -0.87
CA ALA A 193 4.97 -18.08 -0.15
C ALA A 193 4.66 -17.86 1.33
N ASN A 194 4.92 -16.65 1.86
CA ASN A 194 4.95 -16.36 3.30
C ASN A 194 3.88 -15.33 3.71
N GLY A 195 2.72 -15.37 3.04
CA GLY A 195 1.59 -14.48 3.28
C GLY A 195 1.64 -13.14 2.56
N LEU A 196 0.67 -12.28 2.89
CA LEU A 196 0.46 -10.95 2.31
C LEU A 196 1.32 -9.90 3.01
N VAL A 197 1.96 -9.02 2.24
CA VAL A 197 2.76 -7.91 2.76
C VAL A 197 2.32 -6.61 2.10
N ILE A 198 1.71 -5.72 2.88
CA ILE A 198 1.46 -4.32 2.54
C ILE A 198 2.80 -3.59 2.66
N GLY A 199 3.53 -3.53 1.55
CA GLY A 199 4.86 -2.92 1.46
C GLY A 199 4.84 -1.41 1.22
N ALA A 200 6.05 -0.86 1.04
CA ALA A 200 6.31 0.56 0.80
C ALA A 200 5.46 1.16 -0.34
N THR A 201 5.32 0.46 -1.47
CA THR A 201 4.45 0.85 -2.60
C THR A 201 3.03 1.22 -2.17
N VAL A 202 2.44 0.45 -1.26
CA VAL A 202 1.11 0.73 -0.73
C VAL A 202 1.18 1.83 0.31
N MET A 203 2.14 1.74 1.24
CA MET A 203 2.31 2.70 2.32
C MET A 203 2.61 4.12 1.82
N GLU A 204 3.24 4.28 0.67
CA GLU A 204 3.45 5.59 0.02
C GLU A 204 2.15 6.31 -0.31
N GLY A 205 1.04 5.60 -0.49
CA GLY A 205 -0.28 6.18 -0.65
C GLY A 205 -0.90 6.73 0.63
N PHE A 206 -0.37 6.38 1.80
CA PHE A 206 -1.04 6.61 3.08
C PHE A 206 -0.11 7.18 4.14
N TYR A 207 -0.71 7.90 5.07
CA TYR A 207 -0.09 8.15 6.36
C TYR A 207 -0.49 7.02 7.30
N VAL A 208 0.50 6.29 7.81
CA VAL A 208 0.29 5.05 8.56
C VAL A 208 0.66 5.25 10.02
N VAL A 209 -0.28 5.00 10.92
CA VAL A 209 -0.11 5.14 12.38
C VAL A 209 0.02 3.76 13.00
N PHE A 210 1.09 3.52 13.73
CA PHE A 210 1.35 2.30 14.49
C PHE A 210 1.04 2.59 15.97
N ASP A 211 -0.24 2.49 16.33
CA ASP A 211 -0.76 2.73 17.69
C ASP A 211 -0.66 1.45 18.52
N ARG A 212 0.54 1.18 19.04
CA ARG A 212 0.86 -0.02 19.82
C ARG A 212 0.14 -0.02 21.16
N ALA A 213 0.02 1.16 21.79
CA ALA A 213 -0.75 1.34 23.02
C ALA A 213 -2.21 0.83 22.92
N GLN A 214 -2.86 1.02 21.77
CA GLN A 214 -4.22 0.56 21.51
C GLN A 214 -4.31 -0.65 20.57
N LYS A 215 -3.18 -1.30 20.26
CA LYS A 215 -3.09 -2.49 19.41
C LYS A 215 -3.82 -2.34 18.08
N ARG A 216 -3.56 -1.24 17.36
CA ARG A 216 -4.23 -0.94 16.09
C ARG A 216 -3.33 -0.18 15.12
N LEU A 217 -3.59 -0.33 13.83
CA LEU A 217 -2.96 0.45 12.76
C LEU A 217 -3.96 1.43 12.18
N GLY A 218 -3.54 2.69 12.02
CA GLY A 218 -4.32 3.76 11.41
C GLY A 218 -3.87 4.05 9.98
N PHE A 219 -4.81 4.33 9.09
CA PHE A 219 -4.57 4.77 7.72
C PHE A 219 -5.33 6.07 7.44
N ALA A 220 -4.65 7.03 6.83
CA ALA A 220 -5.25 8.23 6.24
C ALA A 220 -4.57 8.54 4.91
N LEU A 221 -5.17 9.39 4.08
CA LEU A 221 -4.55 9.80 2.82
C LEU A 221 -3.27 10.60 3.09
N SER A 222 -2.14 10.19 2.53
CA SER A 222 -0.87 10.92 2.71
C SER A 222 -0.93 12.27 2.01
N SER A 223 -0.45 13.33 2.66
CA SER A 223 -0.38 14.67 2.06
C SER A 223 0.65 14.79 0.93
N CYS A 224 1.62 13.85 0.84
CA CYS A 224 2.63 13.80 -0.22
C CYS A 224 2.34 12.77 -1.33
N ALA A 225 1.26 11.98 -1.22
CA ALA A 225 0.85 11.03 -2.25
C ALA A 225 -0.03 11.71 -3.31
N VAL A 226 0.50 12.70 -4.02
CA VAL A 226 -0.27 13.59 -4.91
C VAL A 226 0.44 13.78 -6.24
N SER A 227 -0.22 13.49 -7.36
CA SER A 227 0.29 13.79 -8.70
C SER A 227 -0.68 14.69 -9.45
N GLY A 228 -0.19 15.77 -10.06
CA GLY A 228 -1.04 16.74 -10.79
C GLY A 228 -2.13 17.38 -9.91
N GLY A 229 -1.92 17.46 -8.60
CA GLY A 229 -2.92 17.95 -7.64
C GLY A 229 -3.96 16.93 -7.19
N ALA A 230 -3.98 15.72 -7.77
CA ALA A 230 -4.89 14.64 -7.40
C ALA A 230 -4.21 13.62 -6.48
N ALA A 231 -4.96 13.07 -5.51
CA ALA A 231 -4.46 12.02 -4.63
C ALA A 231 -4.20 10.72 -5.42
N LEU A 232 -3.18 9.97 -5.01
CA LEU A 232 -2.79 8.69 -5.60
C LEU A 232 -3.38 7.48 -4.88
N SER A 233 -4.27 7.74 -3.93
CA SER A 233 -4.94 6.76 -3.10
C SER A 233 -6.32 7.27 -2.69
N GLU A 234 -7.18 6.33 -2.29
CA GLU A 234 -8.51 6.61 -1.73
C GLU A 234 -8.68 5.82 -0.43
N ILE A 235 -9.55 6.31 0.44
CA ILE A 235 -9.97 5.60 1.66
C ILE A 235 -11.47 5.79 1.84
N ALA A 236 -12.19 4.71 2.11
CA ALA A 236 -13.64 4.75 2.24
C ALA A 236 -14.15 3.73 3.25
N GLY A 237 -15.27 4.05 3.89
CA GLY A 237 -15.95 3.22 4.87
C GLY A 237 -16.97 4.05 5.67
N PRO A 238 -17.62 3.44 6.69
CA PRO A 238 -17.53 2.02 7.00
C PRO A 238 -18.37 1.18 6.01
N PHE A 239 -17.96 -0.07 5.79
CA PHE A 239 -18.77 -1.10 5.13
C PHE A 239 -19.11 -2.21 6.12
N PRO A 240 -20.22 -2.96 5.97
CA PRO A 240 -20.46 -4.15 6.76
C PRO A 240 -19.35 -5.19 6.55
N ALA A 241 -18.86 -5.82 7.61
CA ALA A 241 -17.80 -6.84 7.49
C ALA A 241 -18.29 -8.19 6.96
N ALA A 242 -19.62 -8.42 6.95
CA ALA A 242 -20.23 -9.65 6.44
C ALA A 242 -20.39 -9.66 4.90
N ASP A 243 -20.35 -8.48 4.27
CA ASP A 243 -20.55 -8.28 2.83
C ASP A 243 -19.22 -8.19 2.06
N VAL A 244 -18.13 -8.60 2.71
CA VAL A 244 -16.74 -8.39 2.28
C VAL A 244 -16.03 -9.73 2.22
#